data_AF-A0A9J6FAL9-F1
#
_entry.id   AF-A0A9J6FAL9-F1
#
_cell.length_a   1.000
_cell.length_b   1.000
_cell.length_c   1.000
_cell.angle_alpha   90.00
_cell.angle_beta   90.00
_cell.angle_gamma   90.00
#
_symmetry.space_group_name_H-M   'P 1'
#
loop_
_entity.id
_entity.type
_entity.pdbx_description
1 polymer ?
#
loop_
_entity_poly.entity_id
_entity_poly.type
_entity_poly.pdbx_seq_one_letter_code
_entity_poly.pdbx_strand_id
1 'polypeptide(L)'
;MLKEATKMKVLCGLRFMPAPGFTNTTDPRIKQIVESLSSTYAPFDGAAFMWNSPETKQEIMLYENLRTYLPGANYKIIAHILPAYLDTYDFANMNKYVDTIVVSTHNFAVAGRAFPPCMYDNGGIMDVVDKNLLCQEKSSWMIQLESLTKCEIAFNNNKEWIGFESPTSVAFKTELVKKKHLLGIAVLHIEQDDLEACSTDKKPYLLSAVHDGLHVH
;
A
#
# COMPACT_ATOMS: atom_id res chain seq x y z
N MET A 1 11.17 -2.90 17.30
CA MET A 1 9.88 -3.34 16.75
C MET A 1 9.88 -3.47 15.22
N LEU A 2 10.50 -2.55 14.44
CA LEU A 2 10.60 -2.69 12.97
C LEU A 2 11.32 -3.97 12.45
N LYS A 3 12.32 -4.48 13.18
CA LYS A 3 13.07 -5.70 12.80
C LYS A 3 12.24 -7.00 12.75
N GLU A 4 11.03 -7.02 13.30
CA GLU A 4 10.17 -8.22 13.24
C GLU A 4 9.25 -8.22 12.02
N ALA A 5 8.83 -7.05 11.53
CA ALA A 5 8.02 -6.92 10.31
C ALA A 5 8.80 -7.30 9.04
N THR A 6 10.13 -7.19 9.06
CA THR A 6 11.02 -7.55 7.94
C THR A 6 11.29 -9.05 7.80
N LYS A 7 10.71 -9.91 8.65
CA LYS A 7 10.89 -11.37 8.57
C LYS A 7 9.87 -12.07 7.66
N MET A 8 8.86 -11.35 7.18
CA MET A 8 7.90 -11.85 6.20
C MET A 8 8.59 -12.04 4.84
N LYS A 9 8.52 -13.25 4.29
CA LYS A 9 9.16 -13.63 3.02
C LYS A 9 8.13 -13.67 1.89
N VAL A 10 6.90 -14.12 2.16
CA VAL A 10 5.84 -14.27 1.14
C VAL A 10 4.47 -13.94 1.73
N LEU A 11 3.73 -13.03 1.10
CA LEU A 11 2.33 -12.76 1.37
C LEU A 11 1.45 -13.35 0.28
N CYS A 12 0.32 -13.94 0.68
CA CYS A 12 -0.78 -14.16 -0.24
C CYS A 12 -1.58 -12.86 -0.39
N GLY A 13 -1.52 -12.23 -1.57
CA GLY A 13 -2.39 -11.11 -1.90
C GLY A 13 -3.79 -11.62 -2.24
N LEU A 14 -4.75 -11.41 -1.35
CA LEU A 14 -6.15 -11.80 -1.59
C LEU A 14 -6.98 -10.53 -1.76
N ARG A 15 -7.42 -10.28 -2.99
CA ARG A 15 -8.54 -9.35 -3.21
C ARG A 15 -9.82 -10.06 -2.79
N PHE A 16 -10.25 -9.80 -1.56
CA PHE A 16 -11.50 -10.34 -1.06
C PHE A 16 -12.60 -9.29 -1.29
N MET A 17 -13.40 -9.50 -2.32
CA MET A 17 -14.67 -8.81 -2.44
C MET A 17 -15.68 -9.65 -1.67
N PRO A 18 -16.30 -9.15 -0.58
CA PRO A 18 -17.36 -9.91 0.06
C PRO A 18 -18.46 -10.15 -0.97
N ALA A 19 -18.65 -11.41 -1.38
CA ALA A 19 -19.92 -11.78 -1.99
C ALA A 19 -21.04 -11.35 -1.02
N PRO A 20 -22.13 -10.74 -1.52
CA PRO A 20 -23.29 -10.39 -0.71
C PRO A 20 -23.67 -11.55 0.21
N GLY A 21 -23.72 -11.32 1.53
CA GLY A 21 -24.14 -12.33 2.50
C GLY A 21 -23.08 -12.95 3.42
N PHE A 22 -21.84 -12.40 3.49
CA PHE A 22 -20.91 -12.78 4.56
C PHE A 22 -21.51 -12.38 5.93
N THR A 23 -22.06 -13.36 6.65
CA THR A 23 -22.93 -13.10 7.83
C THR A 23 -22.52 -13.89 9.06
N ASN A 24 -21.65 -14.90 8.97
CA ASN A 24 -21.27 -15.69 10.15
C ASN A 24 -19.94 -16.46 9.99
N THR A 25 -19.55 -17.08 11.10
CA THR A 25 -18.32 -17.87 11.31
C THR A 25 -18.26 -19.21 10.54
N THR A 26 -19.36 -19.59 9.87
CA THR A 26 -19.47 -20.85 9.11
C THR A 26 -19.29 -20.66 7.61
N ASP A 27 -18.92 -19.45 7.18
CA ASP A 27 -18.72 -19.19 5.76
C ASP A 27 -17.59 -20.07 5.18
N PRO A 28 -17.89 -20.90 4.15
CA PRO A 28 -16.92 -21.84 3.61
C PRO A 28 -15.66 -21.17 3.05
N ARG A 29 -15.73 -19.87 2.71
CA ARG A 29 -14.58 -19.10 2.23
C ARG A 29 -13.51 -18.94 3.31
N ILE A 30 -13.87 -18.87 4.59
CA ILE A 30 -12.89 -18.79 5.70
C ILE A 30 -12.00 -20.04 5.69
N LYS A 31 -12.63 -21.22 5.59
CA LYS A 31 -11.91 -22.50 5.54
C LYS A 31 -10.98 -22.57 4.33
N GLN A 32 -11.44 -22.13 3.16
CA GLN A 32 -10.63 -22.09 1.95
C GLN A 32 -9.40 -21.17 2.09
N ILE A 33 -9.54 -20.02 2.75
CA ILE A 33 -8.40 -19.12 3.03
C ILE A 33 -7.39 -19.83 3.94
N VAL A 34 -7.86 -20.47 5.02
CA VAL A 34 -7.00 -21.19 5.98
C VAL A 34 -6.26 -22.33 5.29
N GLU A 35 -6.94 -23.11 4.46
CA GLU A 35 -6.34 -24.19 3.66
C GLU A 35 -5.30 -23.66 2.67
N SER A 36 -5.58 -22.52 2.03
CA SER A 36 -4.64 -21.88 1.09
C SER A 36 -3.39 -21.38 1.81
N LEU A 37 -3.54 -20.75 2.98
CA LEU A 37 -2.42 -20.26 3.79
C LEU A 37 -1.60 -21.40 4.39
N SER A 38 -2.23 -22.51 4.73
CA SER A 38 -1.57 -23.70 5.30
C SER A 38 -1.07 -24.68 4.23
N SER A 39 -1.18 -24.32 2.94
CA SER A 39 -0.79 -25.17 1.83
C SER A 39 0.72 -25.41 1.81
N THR A 40 1.12 -26.67 1.65
CA THR A 40 2.54 -27.04 1.51
C THR A 40 3.13 -26.66 0.14
N TYR A 41 2.28 -26.32 -0.83
CA TYR A 41 2.71 -25.91 -2.17
C TYR A 41 3.35 -24.50 -2.18
N ALA A 42 2.93 -23.63 -1.27
CA ALA A 42 3.47 -22.29 -1.13
C ALA A 42 3.41 -21.89 0.36
N PRO A 43 4.56 -21.84 1.07
CA PRO A 43 4.57 -21.42 2.47
C PRO A 43 4.35 -19.91 2.54
N PHE A 44 3.10 -19.50 2.79
CA PHE A 44 2.76 -18.11 3.02
C PHE A 44 3.03 -17.72 4.47
N ASP A 45 3.63 -16.56 4.70
CA ASP A 45 3.79 -16.00 6.05
C ASP A 45 2.53 -15.23 6.50
N GLY A 46 1.54 -15.09 5.63
CA GLY A 46 0.32 -14.34 5.92
C GLY A 46 -0.54 -14.03 4.70
N ALA A 47 -1.60 -13.26 4.94
CA ALA A 47 -2.51 -12.75 3.94
C ALA A 47 -2.65 -11.23 4.04
N ALA A 48 -2.70 -10.58 2.89
CA ALA A 48 -3.11 -9.19 2.75
C ALA A 48 -4.49 -9.13 2.09
N PHE A 49 -5.44 -8.46 2.76
CA PHE A 49 -6.83 -8.36 2.33
C PHE A 49 -7.10 -6.95 1.83
N MET A 50 -7.47 -6.83 0.55
CA MET A 50 -7.93 -5.56 -0.02
C MET A 50 -9.46 -5.51 0.00
N TRP A 51 -10.01 -4.75 0.93
CA TRP A 51 -11.45 -4.59 1.11
C TRP A 51 -11.93 -3.24 0.56
N ASN A 52 -12.60 -3.29 -0.58
CA ASN A 52 -13.05 -2.09 -1.30
C ASN A 52 -14.57 -1.89 -1.14
N SER A 53 -15.07 -1.99 0.09
CA SER A 53 -16.51 -2.00 0.37
C SER A 53 -16.83 -1.34 1.72
N PRO A 54 -17.98 -0.67 1.89
CA PRO A 54 -18.35 -0.01 3.15
C PRO A 54 -18.73 -1.00 4.29
N GLU A 55 -18.82 -2.30 4.01
CA GLU A 55 -19.16 -3.39 4.94
C GLU A 55 -18.01 -3.71 5.93
N THR A 56 -17.51 -2.71 6.65
CA THR A 56 -16.35 -2.83 7.55
C THR A 56 -16.56 -3.81 8.70
N LYS A 57 -17.81 -3.96 9.19
CA LYS A 57 -18.14 -4.94 10.22
C LYS A 57 -17.91 -6.37 9.74
N GLN A 58 -18.25 -6.65 8.49
CA GLN A 58 -18.05 -7.96 7.87
C GLN A 58 -16.57 -8.25 7.68
N GLU A 59 -15.77 -7.25 7.34
CA GLU A 59 -14.32 -7.39 7.25
C GLU A 59 -13.68 -7.68 8.61
N ILE A 60 -14.07 -6.96 9.67
CA ILE A 60 -13.56 -7.23 11.02
C ILE A 60 -13.96 -8.65 11.49
N MET A 61 -15.19 -9.07 11.19
CA MET A 61 -15.65 -10.43 11.47
C MET A 61 -14.85 -11.48 10.68
N LEU A 62 -14.42 -11.19 9.45
CA LEU A 62 -13.51 -12.06 8.70
C LEU A 62 -12.19 -12.24 9.46
N TYR A 63 -11.58 -11.15 9.93
CA TYR A 63 -10.31 -11.22 10.68
C TYR A 63 -10.43 -11.97 12.01
N GLU A 64 -11.51 -11.74 12.75
CA GLU A 64 -11.81 -12.48 13.98
C GLU A 64 -11.90 -14.00 13.73
N ASN A 65 -12.62 -14.38 12.69
CA ASN A 65 -12.75 -15.79 12.30
C ASN A 65 -11.41 -16.38 11.86
N LEU A 66 -10.64 -15.67 11.03
CA LEU A 66 -9.32 -16.13 10.62
C LEU A 66 -8.40 -16.35 11.81
N ARG A 67 -8.46 -15.51 12.85
CA ARG A 67 -7.70 -15.71 14.10
C ARG A 67 -8.14 -16.89 14.94
N THR A 68 -9.37 -17.37 14.75
CA THR A 68 -9.84 -18.60 15.39
C THR A 68 -9.21 -19.84 14.76
N TYR A 69 -8.96 -19.80 13.45
CA TYR A 69 -8.45 -20.97 12.68
C TYR A 69 -6.94 -20.93 12.41
N LEU A 70 -6.34 -19.74 12.35
CA LEU A 70 -4.89 -19.58 12.15
C LEU A 70 -4.19 -19.39 13.51
N PRO A 71 -3.19 -20.21 13.86
CA PRO A 71 -2.43 -20.01 15.08
C PRO A 71 -1.76 -18.62 15.06
N GLY A 72 -2.17 -17.75 15.98
CA GLY A 72 -2.03 -16.28 15.87
C GLY A 72 -0.62 -15.72 15.70
N ALA A 73 0.42 -16.46 16.05
CA ALA A 73 1.81 -16.00 15.91
C ALA A 73 2.44 -16.30 14.53
N ASN A 74 1.90 -17.28 13.80
CA ASN A 74 2.58 -17.83 12.62
C ASN A 74 2.15 -17.19 11.30
N TYR A 75 0.96 -16.57 11.27
CA TYR A 75 0.42 -15.96 10.05
C TYR A 75 0.07 -14.49 10.29
N LYS A 76 0.61 -13.64 9.42
CA LYS A 76 0.34 -12.20 9.41
C LYS A 76 -0.97 -11.89 8.69
N ILE A 77 -1.79 -11.04 9.28
CA ILE A 77 -3.01 -10.52 8.66
C ILE A 77 -2.80 -9.02 8.43
N ILE A 78 -2.79 -8.63 7.16
CA ILE A 78 -2.66 -7.25 6.74
C ILE A 78 -3.99 -6.79 6.14
N ALA A 79 -4.53 -5.70 6.66
CA ALA A 79 -5.73 -5.09 6.12
C ALA A 79 -5.38 -3.89 5.26
N HIS A 80 -5.82 -3.89 4.01
CA HIS A 80 -5.70 -2.75 3.11
C HIS A 80 -7.02 -1.99 3.09
N ILE A 81 -7.00 -0.76 3.60
CA ILE A 81 -8.19 0.07 3.77
C ILE A 81 -8.15 1.22 2.77
N LEU A 82 -9.26 1.44 2.07
CA LEU A 82 -9.45 2.65 1.28
C LEU A 82 -9.75 3.85 2.19
N PRO A 83 -9.12 5.00 1.97
CA PRO A 83 -9.32 6.20 2.79
C PRO A 83 -10.78 6.66 2.89
N ALA A 84 -11.58 6.40 1.85
CA ALA A 84 -13.02 6.71 1.82
C ALA A 84 -13.85 6.01 2.92
N TYR A 85 -13.30 4.97 3.56
CA TYR A 85 -13.98 4.19 4.58
C TYR A 85 -13.33 4.28 5.97
N LEU A 86 -12.32 5.13 6.19
CA LEU A 86 -11.62 5.18 7.49
C LEU A 86 -12.57 5.42 8.67
N ASP A 87 -13.55 6.31 8.50
CA ASP A 87 -14.51 6.68 9.55
C ASP A 87 -15.55 5.59 9.85
N THR A 88 -15.62 4.53 9.04
CA THR A 88 -16.56 3.42 9.24
C THR A 88 -15.93 2.22 9.96
N TYR A 89 -14.61 2.23 10.21
CA TYR A 89 -13.94 1.16 10.97
C TYR A 89 -13.95 1.40 12.48
N ASP A 90 -14.22 0.33 13.21
CA ASP A 90 -13.86 0.23 14.63
C ASP A 90 -12.42 -0.27 14.74
N PHE A 91 -11.46 0.66 14.70
CA PHE A 91 -10.03 0.32 14.80
C PHE A 91 -9.65 -0.34 16.13
N ALA A 92 -10.35 -0.02 17.22
CA ALA A 92 -10.09 -0.62 18.52
C ALA A 92 -10.42 -2.12 18.51
N ASN A 93 -11.50 -2.51 17.81
CA ASN A 93 -11.83 -3.91 17.63
C ASN A 93 -10.95 -4.59 16.57
N MET A 94 -10.70 -3.91 15.45
CA MET A 94 -9.89 -4.42 14.35
C MET A 94 -8.45 -4.76 14.76
N ASN A 95 -7.81 -3.91 15.58
CA ASN A 95 -6.44 -4.08 16.06
C ASN A 95 -6.22 -5.34 16.92
N LYS A 96 -7.30 -6.02 17.35
CA LYS A 96 -7.19 -7.32 18.03
C LYS A 96 -6.84 -8.46 17.06
N TYR A 97 -7.15 -8.29 15.77
CA TYR A 97 -7.12 -9.36 14.79
C TYR A 97 -6.15 -9.12 13.65
N VAL A 98 -5.83 -7.86 13.33
CA VAL A 98 -4.87 -7.52 12.26
C VAL A 98 -3.49 -7.19 12.84
N ASP A 99 -2.42 -7.59 12.14
CA ASP A 99 -1.04 -7.22 12.52
C ASP A 99 -0.64 -5.85 11.98
N THR A 100 -1.19 -5.48 10.82
CA THR A 100 -0.82 -4.24 10.13
C THR A 100 -2.00 -3.72 9.34
N ILE A 101 -2.19 -2.40 9.40
CA ILE A 101 -3.17 -1.69 8.58
C ILE A 101 -2.38 -0.88 7.55
N VAL A 102 -2.71 -1.11 6.29
CA VAL A 102 -2.16 -0.43 5.14
C VAL A 102 -3.25 0.49 4.58
N VAL A 103 -3.03 1.80 4.66
CA VAL A 103 -3.99 2.79 4.16
C VAL A 103 -3.65 3.15 2.72
N SER A 104 -4.56 2.84 1.79
CA SER A 104 -4.39 3.04 0.35
C SER A 104 -4.57 4.50 -0.06
N THR A 105 -3.57 5.33 0.24
CA THR A 105 -3.61 6.77 -0.04
C THR A 105 -3.17 7.15 -1.47
N HIS A 106 -3.55 6.35 -2.46
CA HIS A 106 -3.27 6.60 -3.87
C HIS A 106 -4.59 6.61 -4.67
N ASN A 107 -4.57 6.98 -5.96
CA ASN A 107 -5.76 7.01 -6.83
C ASN A 107 -6.93 7.90 -6.36
N PHE A 108 -6.66 8.96 -5.60
CA PHE A 108 -7.69 9.93 -5.18
C PHE A 108 -8.23 10.83 -6.29
N ALA A 109 -7.64 10.78 -7.48
CA ALA A 109 -8.04 11.59 -8.62
C ALA A 109 -8.34 10.69 -9.83
N VAL A 110 -9.61 10.33 -10.01
CA VAL A 110 -10.09 9.68 -11.23
C VAL A 110 -11.14 10.60 -11.86
N ALA A 111 -10.98 10.91 -13.15
CA ALA A 111 -11.80 11.81 -13.99
C ALA A 111 -11.57 13.33 -13.88
N GLY A 112 -10.56 13.84 -14.59
CA GLY A 112 -10.57 15.21 -15.15
C GLY A 112 -10.04 16.35 -14.27
N ARG A 113 -9.60 16.08 -13.03
CA ARG A 113 -8.81 17.00 -12.21
C ARG A 113 -7.81 16.19 -11.40
N ALA A 114 -6.55 16.08 -11.83
CA ALA A 114 -5.55 15.62 -10.88
C ALA A 114 -5.23 16.73 -9.92
N PHE A 115 -5.63 16.52 -8.68
CA PHE A 115 -4.74 16.85 -7.59
C PHE A 115 -3.92 15.57 -7.34
N PRO A 116 -2.60 15.58 -7.57
CA PRO A 116 -1.79 14.40 -7.32
C PRO A 116 -1.70 14.23 -5.79
N PRO A 117 -2.02 13.06 -5.21
CA PRO A 117 -2.04 12.92 -3.77
C PRO A 117 -0.63 12.72 -3.24
N CYS A 118 0.05 13.82 -2.92
CA CYS A 118 1.25 13.76 -2.09
C CYS A 118 0.96 14.44 -0.76
N MET A 119 1.31 13.69 0.30
CA MET A 119 1.04 13.94 1.71
C MET A 119 -0.42 14.23 2.08
N TYR A 120 -1.16 13.20 2.48
CA TYR A 120 -2.17 13.37 3.53
C TYR A 120 -1.47 13.31 4.89
N ASP A 121 -1.98 14.07 5.86
CA ASP A 121 -1.51 14.10 7.25
C ASP A 121 -1.42 12.71 7.94
N ASN A 122 -2.01 11.69 7.33
CA ASN A 122 -2.18 10.34 7.87
C ASN A 122 -1.12 9.34 7.39
N GLY A 123 -0.14 9.74 6.58
CA GLY A 123 0.84 8.82 5.97
C GLY A 123 0.18 7.89 4.96
N GLY A 124 0.98 7.25 4.08
CA GLY A 124 0.39 6.74 2.85
C GLY A 124 1.20 5.78 2.00
N ILE A 125 0.47 4.95 1.24
CA ILE A 125 0.98 4.16 0.12
C ILE A 125 1.46 5.08 -1.01
N MET A 126 2.54 4.68 -1.68
CA MET A 126 3.05 5.33 -2.88
C MET A 126 2.54 4.64 -4.14
N ASP A 127 2.08 5.44 -5.11
CA ASP A 127 1.73 5.00 -6.45
C ASP A 127 2.93 5.23 -7.36
N VAL A 128 3.45 4.18 -7.96
CA VAL A 128 4.57 4.28 -8.90
C VAL A 128 3.99 4.46 -10.30
N VAL A 129 3.58 5.68 -10.62
CA VAL A 129 3.16 5.99 -12.00
C VAL A 129 4.42 6.14 -12.86
N ASP A 130 4.67 5.09 -13.64
CA ASP A 130 5.36 4.98 -14.92
C ASP A 130 6.39 6.09 -15.27
N LYS A 131 7.36 6.31 -14.39
CA LYS A 131 8.56 7.08 -14.71
C LYS A 131 9.23 6.56 -15.99
N ASN A 132 9.07 5.27 -16.31
CA ASN A 132 9.55 4.65 -17.56
C ASN A 132 9.03 5.38 -18.80
N LEU A 133 7.77 5.86 -18.77
CA LEU A 133 7.18 6.67 -19.85
C LEU A 133 7.87 8.04 -19.94
N LEU A 134 8.09 8.70 -18.81
CA LEU A 134 8.78 10.00 -18.74
C LEU A 134 10.25 9.91 -19.17
N CYS A 135 10.91 8.78 -18.98
CA CYS A 135 12.32 8.63 -19.35
C CYS A 135 12.55 8.59 -20.86
N GLN A 136 11.69 7.91 -21.60
CA GLN A 136 11.82 7.78 -23.05
C GLN A 136 11.66 9.14 -23.74
N GLU A 137 10.94 10.05 -23.10
CA GLU A 137 10.62 11.37 -23.63
C GLU A 137 11.17 12.52 -22.78
N LYS A 138 12.13 12.27 -21.87
CA LYS A 138 12.51 13.22 -20.80
C LYS A 138 12.81 14.64 -21.27
N SER A 139 13.28 14.83 -22.50
CA SER A 139 13.55 16.14 -23.10
C SER A 139 12.30 16.96 -23.46
N SER A 140 11.12 16.35 -23.60
CA SER A 140 9.86 17.04 -23.93
C SER A 140 9.04 17.43 -22.70
N TRP A 141 9.40 16.93 -21.52
CA TRP A 141 8.67 17.14 -20.26
C TRP A 141 9.40 18.12 -19.33
N MET A 142 8.67 19.10 -18.81
CA MET A 142 9.09 19.95 -17.70
C MET A 142 8.59 19.34 -16.40
N ILE A 143 9.50 19.11 -15.44
CA ILE A 143 9.19 18.53 -14.13
C ILE A 143 9.23 19.63 -13.08
N GLN A 144 8.21 19.70 -12.24
CA GLN A 144 8.14 20.59 -11.09
C GLN A 144 7.68 19.85 -9.83
N LEU A 145 8.22 20.25 -8.68
CA LEU A 145 7.69 19.85 -7.37
C LEU A 145 6.53 20.78 -6.99
N GLU A 146 5.34 20.23 -6.81
CA GLU A 146 4.19 20.99 -6.38
C GLU A 146 4.31 21.30 -4.87
N SER A 147 4.16 22.58 -4.52
CA SER A 147 4.49 23.09 -3.19
C SER A 147 3.56 22.63 -2.06
N LEU A 148 2.28 22.35 -2.33
CA LEU A 148 1.30 21.98 -1.32
C LEU A 148 1.37 20.48 -1.02
N THR A 149 1.28 19.66 -2.06
CA THR A 149 1.25 18.21 -2.02
C THR A 149 2.66 17.63 -1.86
N LYS A 150 3.70 18.31 -2.36
CA LYS A 150 5.05 17.75 -2.50
C LYS A 150 5.11 16.59 -3.52
N CYS A 151 4.18 16.54 -4.47
CA CYS A 151 4.27 15.65 -5.63
C CYS A 151 5.17 16.22 -6.71
N GLU A 152 5.76 15.35 -7.52
CA GLU A 152 6.28 15.78 -8.81
C GLU A 152 5.18 15.75 -9.87
N ILE A 153 5.16 16.80 -10.70
CA ILE A 153 4.29 16.93 -11.86
C ILE A 153 5.18 17.14 -13.07
N ALA A 154 5.06 16.28 -14.06
CA ALA A 154 5.60 16.47 -15.39
C ALA A 154 4.52 17.08 -16.29
N PHE A 155 4.85 18.08 -17.11
CA PHE A 155 3.95 18.61 -18.12
C PHE A 155 4.72 18.99 -19.39
N ASN A 156 4.05 18.98 -20.54
CA ASN A 156 4.69 19.27 -21.83
C ASN A 156 3.93 20.34 -22.64
N ASN A 157 4.48 20.71 -23.78
CA ASN A 157 3.91 21.74 -24.67
C ASN A 157 2.57 21.30 -25.32
N ASN A 158 2.26 20.00 -25.32
CA ASN A 158 1.01 19.45 -25.85
C ASN A 158 -0.14 19.50 -24.84
N LYS A 159 0.05 20.17 -23.69
CA LYS A 159 -0.92 20.26 -22.58
C LYS A 159 -1.20 18.92 -21.91
N GLU A 160 -0.29 17.98 -22.06
CA GLU A 160 -0.30 16.73 -21.30
C GLU A 160 0.41 16.98 -19.97
N TRP A 161 -0.06 16.32 -18.92
CA TRP A 161 0.56 16.36 -17.60
C TRP A 161 0.39 15.02 -16.91
N ILE A 162 1.36 14.66 -16.07
CA ILE A 162 1.39 13.46 -15.25
C ILE A 162 1.87 13.84 -13.86
N GLY A 163 1.15 13.41 -12.83
CA GLY A 163 1.64 13.42 -11.45
C GLY A 163 2.28 12.08 -11.11
N PHE A 164 3.43 12.08 -10.44
CA PHE A 164 4.18 10.86 -10.13
C PHE A 164 5.00 11.00 -8.84
N GLU A 165 5.51 9.87 -8.35
CA GLU A 165 6.42 9.80 -7.22
C GLU A 165 7.89 9.80 -7.65
N SER A 166 8.72 10.50 -6.90
CA SER A 166 10.17 10.55 -7.05
C SER A 166 10.85 10.34 -5.68
N PRO A 167 12.17 10.10 -5.62
CA PRO A 167 12.91 10.04 -4.37
C PRO A 167 12.72 11.29 -3.51
N THR A 168 12.53 12.45 -4.14
CA THR A 168 12.24 13.71 -3.44
C THR A 168 10.89 13.65 -2.74
N SER A 169 9.82 13.23 -3.42
CA SER A 169 8.49 13.10 -2.80
C SER A 169 8.45 11.96 -1.77
N VAL A 170 9.15 10.86 -2.02
CA VAL A 170 9.34 9.75 -1.06
C VAL A 170 10.03 10.26 0.20
N ALA A 171 11.07 11.10 0.09
CA ALA A 171 11.76 11.65 1.25
C ALA A 171 10.79 12.44 2.15
N PHE A 172 9.93 13.28 1.58
CA PHE A 172 8.87 13.97 2.35
C PHE A 172 7.92 12.99 3.06
N LYS A 173 7.50 11.91 2.39
CA LYS A 173 6.63 10.87 2.98
C LYS A 173 7.33 10.10 4.10
N THR A 174 8.61 9.77 3.95
CA THR A 174 9.38 9.05 4.99
C THR A 174 9.55 9.92 6.24
N GLU A 175 9.79 11.22 6.08
CA GLU A 175 9.83 12.17 7.19
C GLU A 175 8.47 12.33 7.86
N LEU A 176 7.38 12.35 7.09
CA LEU A 176 6.02 12.36 7.64
C LEU A 176 5.74 11.09 8.46
N VAL A 177 6.09 9.91 7.95
CA VAL A 177 5.95 8.62 8.64
C VAL A 177 6.69 8.63 9.97
N LYS A 178 7.94 9.13 10.00
CA LYS A 178 8.70 9.31 11.24
C LYS A 178 8.02 10.26 12.20
N LYS A 179 7.63 11.45 11.73
CA LYS A 179 6.99 12.50 12.54
C LYS A 179 5.68 12.04 13.17
N LYS A 180 4.91 11.23 12.45
CA LYS A 180 3.61 10.70 12.89
C LYS A 180 3.73 9.37 13.64
N HIS A 181 4.95 8.86 13.84
CA HIS A 181 5.21 7.56 14.48
C HIS A 181 4.45 6.40 13.83
N LEU A 182 4.32 6.42 12.51
CA LEU A 182 3.68 5.35 11.75
C LEU A 182 4.64 4.17 11.56
N LEU A 183 4.08 2.97 11.31
CA LEU A 183 4.86 1.74 11.22
C LEU A 183 5.85 1.74 10.03
N GLY A 184 5.48 2.35 8.90
CA GLY A 184 6.30 2.37 7.69
C GLY A 184 5.53 2.85 6.46
N ILE A 185 6.07 2.51 5.30
CA ILE A 185 5.50 2.79 3.97
C ILE A 185 5.30 1.47 3.24
N ALA A 186 4.15 1.32 2.57
CA ALA A 186 3.92 0.26 1.59
C ALA A 186 3.95 0.87 0.17
N VAL A 187 4.49 0.12 -0.80
CA VAL A 187 4.64 0.54 -2.20
C VAL A 187 3.73 -0.30 -3.08
N LEU A 188 3.03 0.35 -4.02
CA LEU A 188 2.12 -0.30 -4.96
C LEU A 188 2.42 0.18 -6.39
N HIS A 189 2.86 -0.67 -7.33
CA HIS A 189 3.41 -2.02 -7.17
C HIS A 189 4.91 -2.08 -7.50
N ILE A 190 5.65 -3.06 -6.96
CA ILE A 190 7.12 -3.15 -7.09
C ILE A 190 7.58 -3.30 -8.54
N GLU A 191 6.75 -3.90 -9.39
CA GLU A 191 7.00 -4.13 -10.81
C GLU A 191 7.06 -2.82 -11.61
N GLN A 192 6.50 -1.73 -11.07
CA GLN A 192 6.52 -0.41 -11.68
C GLN A 192 7.71 0.43 -11.20
N ASP A 193 8.46 -0.02 -10.19
CA ASP A 193 9.70 0.67 -9.82
C ASP A 193 10.71 0.61 -10.98
N ASP A 194 11.55 1.63 -11.08
CA ASP A 194 12.52 1.77 -12.16
C ASP A 194 13.64 0.72 -11.99
N LEU A 195 13.40 -0.44 -12.59
CA LEU A 195 14.31 -1.58 -12.65
C LEU A 195 15.20 -1.53 -13.91
N GLU A 196 14.91 -0.65 -14.88
CA GLU A 196 15.50 -0.61 -16.23
C GLU A 196 15.96 0.82 -16.61
N ALA A 197 17.26 0.96 -16.92
CA ALA A 197 18.07 2.06 -17.49
C ALA A 197 17.72 3.58 -17.36
N CYS A 198 16.63 4.00 -16.72
CA CYS A 198 16.19 5.40 -16.61
C CYS A 198 17.06 6.26 -15.68
N SER A 199 17.70 5.65 -14.68
CA SER A 199 18.74 6.26 -13.85
C SER A 199 20.05 5.49 -13.97
N THR A 200 21.16 6.23 -14.01
CA THR A 200 22.51 5.67 -13.82
C THR A 200 22.78 5.29 -12.36
N ASP A 201 21.92 5.75 -11.44
CA ASP A 201 22.13 5.62 -10.00
C ASP A 201 20.97 4.90 -9.31
N LYS A 202 21.37 3.92 -8.49
CA LYS A 202 20.60 3.11 -7.53
C LYS A 202 19.30 2.48 -8.06
N LYS A 203 19.36 1.15 -8.23
CA LYS A 203 18.19 0.28 -8.40
C LYS A 203 17.99 -0.57 -7.14
N PRO A 204 16.75 -0.78 -6.66
CA PRO A 204 15.47 -0.22 -7.15
C PRO A 204 15.26 1.25 -6.72
N TYR A 205 14.72 2.10 -7.60
CA TYR A 205 14.77 3.57 -7.47
C TYR A 205 13.94 4.13 -6.30
N LEU A 206 12.62 3.91 -6.29
CA LEU A 206 11.73 4.41 -5.22
C LEU A 206 11.85 3.57 -3.95
N LEU A 207 12.05 2.26 -4.07
CA LEU A 207 12.29 1.39 -2.91
C LEU A 207 13.58 1.75 -2.18
N SER A 208 14.65 2.13 -2.88
CA SER A 208 15.87 2.64 -2.22
C SER A 208 15.58 3.94 -1.48
N ALA A 209 14.78 4.84 -2.04
CA ALA A 209 14.40 6.08 -1.36
C ALA A 209 13.56 5.81 -0.08
N VAL A 210 12.67 4.81 -0.09
CA VAL A 210 11.96 4.37 1.12
C VAL A 210 12.93 3.80 2.14
N HIS A 211 13.83 2.93 1.70
CA HIS A 211 14.81 2.29 2.57
C HIS A 211 15.72 3.33 3.24
N ASP A 212 16.36 4.18 2.44
CA ASP A 212 17.25 5.25 2.92
C ASP A 212 16.47 6.24 3.82
N GLY A 213 15.22 6.53 3.47
CA GLY A 213 14.37 7.42 4.25
C GLY A 213 13.92 6.83 5.59
N LEU A 214 13.63 5.54 5.70
CA LEU A 214 13.17 4.92 6.95
C LEU A 214 14.30 4.36 7.82
N HIS A 215 15.46 4.06 7.23
CA HIS A 215 16.65 3.57 7.93
C HIS A 215 17.69 4.68 8.05
N VAL A 216 17.66 5.42 9.15
CA VAL A 216 18.79 6.27 9.54
C VAL A 216 19.76 5.42 10.37
N HIS A 217 21.04 5.44 9.99
CA HIS A 217 22.17 4.80 10.69
C HIS A 217 22.32 5.26 12.14
#